data_AF-A0A7W1UPX8-F1
#
_entry.id   AF-A0A7W1UPX8-F1
#
_cell.length_a   1.000
_cell.length_b   1.000
_cell.length_c   1.000
_cell.angle_alpha   90.00
_cell.angle_beta   90.00
_cell.angle_gamma   90.00
#
_symmetry.space_group_name_H-M   'P 1'
#
loop_
_entity.id
_entity.type
_entity.pdbx_description
1 polymer ?
#
loop_
_entity_poly.entity_id
_entity_poly.type
_entity_poly.pdbx_seq_one_letter_code
_entity_poly.pdbx_strand_id
1 'polypeptide(L)'
;MPNHISKATLIGHMLSMSLFLNAQNFNYSHSVQSSGFVFLDSTKVVVDHSIWDDNTYEISLGFNFNFAGSAFDSVKINTNGTLSFGNNHQYNFAALFKNFIADATAERSLLSPISYQRTGSGGSVSLKIEFKNVMLIMANGNHRYLNFQIWLNETDHSVEFRMGDADSDLIAQACLLGLINMNNITDFSVGYLLQGDPASPSGAMVPALGNVVELTSLPASGTIYKFTSN
;
A
#
# COMPACT_ATOMS: atom_id res chain seq x y z
N MET A 1 0.23 -17.53 77.59
CA MET A 1 0.70 -16.18 77.21
C MET A 1 1.17 -16.25 75.77
N PRO A 2 0.48 -15.59 74.81
CA PRO A 2 0.83 -15.66 73.40
C PRO A 2 1.92 -14.64 73.06
N ASN A 3 2.94 -15.10 72.34
CA ASN A 3 3.98 -14.24 71.76
C ASN A 3 3.60 -13.81 70.35
N HIS A 4 3.98 -12.57 70.08
CA HIS A 4 3.60 -11.71 68.97
C HIS A 4 4.55 -11.85 67.74
N ILE A 5 3.98 -11.55 66.55
CA ILE A 5 4.62 -10.98 65.34
C ILE A 5 5.43 -11.99 64.46
N SER A 6 5.35 -12.02 63.12
CA SER A 6 4.83 -11.07 62.12
C SER A 6 4.08 -11.78 60.99
N LYS A 7 3.05 -11.10 60.46
CA LYS A 7 2.45 -11.40 59.15
C LYS A 7 3.44 -10.94 58.08
N ALA A 8 4.07 -11.87 57.38
CA ALA A 8 4.88 -11.58 56.21
C ALA A 8 3.97 -11.13 55.06
N THR A 9 3.80 -9.82 54.90
CA THR A 9 3.24 -9.22 53.69
C THR A 9 4.29 -9.32 52.58
N LEU A 10 4.22 -10.37 51.77
CA LEU A 10 5.00 -10.43 50.53
C LEU A 10 4.29 -9.58 49.48
N ILE A 11 4.73 -8.33 49.34
CA ILE A 11 4.36 -7.45 48.23
C ILE A 11 4.96 -8.07 46.96
N GLY A 12 4.14 -8.83 46.23
CA GLY A 12 4.45 -9.28 44.89
C GLY A 12 4.64 -8.06 44.01
N HIS A 13 5.88 -7.83 43.58
CA HIS A 13 6.21 -6.84 42.58
C HIS A 13 5.59 -7.29 41.26
N MET A 14 4.42 -6.72 40.90
CA MET A 14 3.95 -6.76 39.51
C MET A 14 4.93 -5.91 38.69
N LEU A 15 5.97 -6.56 38.18
CA LEU A 15 6.75 -6.03 37.08
C LEU A 15 5.84 -6.10 35.84
N SER A 16 5.13 -5.01 35.58
CA SER A 16 4.41 -4.82 34.31
C SER A 16 5.46 -4.67 33.22
N MET A 17 5.92 -5.81 32.71
CA MET A 17 6.62 -5.87 31.45
C MET A 17 5.56 -5.56 30.40
N SER A 18 5.39 -4.27 30.10
CA SER A 18 4.58 -3.81 28.99
C SER A 18 5.22 -4.38 27.73
N LEU A 19 4.77 -5.57 27.32
CA LEU A 19 5.01 -6.07 25.98
C LEU A 19 4.38 -5.01 25.08
N PHE A 20 5.20 -4.22 24.42
CA PHE A 20 4.78 -3.41 23.29
C PHE A 20 4.39 -4.38 22.18
N LEU A 21 3.19 -4.95 22.28
CA LEU A 21 2.47 -5.41 21.11
C LEU A 21 2.26 -4.15 20.29
N ASN A 22 3.06 -3.95 19.24
CA ASN A 22 2.75 -2.96 18.23
C ASN A 22 1.45 -3.41 17.56
N ALA A 23 0.31 -3.02 18.13
CA ALA A 23 -0.96 -3.09 17.45
C ALA A 23 -0.82 -2.21 16.21
N GLN A 24 -1.09 -2.79 15.04
CA GLN A 24 -0.99 -2.07 13.78
C GLN A 24 -2.01 -0.92 13.79
N ASN A 25 -1.53 0.29 13.57
CA ASN A 25 -2.36 1.48 13.69
C ASN A 25 -2.78 1.99 12.31
N PHE A 26 -3.92 1.51 11.82
CA PHE A 26 -4.53 2.00 10.57
C PHE A 26 -5.46 3.21 10.80
N ASN A 27 -5.16 4.07 11.78
CA ASN A 27 -5.87 5.33 11.98
C ASN A 27 -5.45 6.37 10.92
N TYR A 28 -6.05 6.29 9.74
CA TYR A 28 -5.81 7.19 8.62
C TYR A 28 -7.07 7.96 8.24
N SER A 29 -6.87 9.11 7.62
CA SER A 29 -7.87 9.79 6.81
C SER A 29 -7.42 9.83 5.35
N HIS A 30 -8.34 10.11 4.45
CA HIS A 30 -8.03 10.32 3.04
C HIS A 30 -8.58 11.66 2.53
N SER A 31 -7.98 12.16 1.46
CA SER A 31 -8.55 13.20 0.62
C SER A 31 -8.46 12.80 -0.86
N VAL A 32 -9.37 13.34 -1.66
CA VAL A 32 -9.40 13.14 -3.12
C VAL A 32 -9.06 14.45 -3.79
N GLN A 33 -8.14 14.38 -4.74
CA GLN A 33 -7.72 15.50 -5.58
C GLN A 33 -7.71 15.07 -7.04
N SER A 34 -7.68 16.04 -7.94
CA SER A 34 -7.47 15.82 -9.36
C SER A 34 -6.31 16.68 -9.85
N SER A 35 -5.40 16.05 -10.57
CA SER A 35 -4.30 16.71 -11.28
C SER A 35 -3.97 15.88 -12.52
N GLY A 36 -3.39 16.49 -13.56
CA GLY A 36 -2.97 15.71 -14.73
C GLY A 36 -2.00 14.59 -14.34
N PHE A 37 -2.21 13.39 -14.90
CA PHE A 37 -1.25 12.30 -14.74
C PHE A 37 -0.03 12.55 -15.63
N VAL A 38 1.16 12.46 -15.05
CA VAL A 38 2.42 12.65 -15.76
C VAL A 38 3.33 11.49 -15.43
N PHE A 39 3.82 10.80 -16.46
CA PHE A 39 4.81 9.75 -16.31
C PHE A 39 6.09 10.29 -15.68
N LEU A 40 6.74 9.49 -14.83
CA LEU A 40 8.01 9.86 -14.22
C LEU A 40 9.11 9.95 -15.28
N ASP A 41 9.97 10.95 -15.15
CA ASP A 41 11.19 11.11 -15.93
C ASP A 41 12.41 10.65 -15.11
N SER A 42 13.55 10.40 -15.76
CA SER A 42 14.83 10.10 -15.10
C SER A 42 14.76 9.04 -13.99
N THR A 43 14.06 7.93 -14.25
CA THR A 43 13.77 6.90 -13.25
C THR A 43 14.90 5.88 -13.09
N LYS A 44 14.93 5.21 -11.94
CA LYS A 44 15.66 3.97 -11.74
C LYS A 44 14.72 2.79 -12.01
N VAL A 45 15.15 1.87 -12.85
CA VAL A 45 14.34 0.70 -13.21
C VAL A 45 14.40 -0.35 -12.10
N VAL A 46 13.23 -0.84 -11.69
CA VAL A 46 13.07 -1.99 -10.77
C VAL A 46 12.96 -3.26 -11.59
N VAL A 47 12.07 -3.24 -12.58
CA VAL A 47 11.88 -4.34 -13.53
C VAL A 47 11.95 -3.79 -14.93
N ASP A 48 12.94 -4.27 -15.69
CA ASP A 48 13.19 -3.84 -17.06
C ASP A 48 12.79 -4.93 -18.03
N HIS A 49 11.80 -4.67 -18.87
CA HIS A 49 11.53 -5.38 -20.11
C HIS A 49 11.58 -6.93 -20.07
N SER A 50 11.33 -7.51 -18.89
CA SER A 50 11.35 -8.94 -18.61
C SER A 50 9.93 -9.39 -18.30
N ILE A 51 9.54 -10.58 -18.73
CA ILE A 51 8.31 -11.21 -18.25
C ILE A 51 8.42 -11.35 -16.73
N TRP A 52 7.43 -10.82 -16.01
CA TRP A 52 7.35 -10.87 -14.56
C TRP A 52 5.94 -11.24 -14.11
N ASP A 53 5.88 -11.94 -13.00
CA ASP A 53 4.65 -12.35 -12.32
C ASP A 53 5.01 -12.69 -10.87
N ASP A 54 4.25 -12.18 -9.90
CA ASP A 54 4.45 -12.42 -8.46
C ASP A 54 5.86 -12.11 -7.90
N ASN A 55 6.67 -11.30 -8.60
CA ASN A 55 8.02 -10.96 -8.14
C ASN A 55 7.98 -9.85 -7.08
N THR A 56 8.97 -9.84 -6.19
CA THR A 56 9.10 -8.80 -5.16
C THR A 56 10.53 -8.28 -5.11
N TYR A 57 10.66 -6.95 -5.12
CA TYR A 57 11.95 -6.24 -5.15
C TYR A 57 12.01 -5.25 -4.00
N GLU A 58 13.09 -5.28 -3.21
CA GLU A 58 13.29 -4.35 -2.11
C GLU A 58 14.17 -3.17 -2.54
N ILE A 59 13.72 -1.95 -2.24
CA ILE A 59 14.50 -0.73 -2.45
C ILE A 59 14.59 0.07 -1.16
N SER A 60 15.71 0.77 -0.97
CA SER A 60 15.81 1.76 0.12
C SER A 60 14.88 2.96 -0.17
N LEU A 61 14.24 3.49 0.87
CA LEU A 61 13.46 4.73 0.79
C LEU A 61 14.37 5.95 0.64
N GLY A 62 15.52 5.93 1.31
CA GLY A 62 16.43 7.08 1.44
C GLY A 62 16.05 8.05 2.57
N PHE A 63 15.00 7.75 3.33
CA PHE A 63 14.51 8.47 4.50
C PHE A 63 13.72 7.51 5.41
N ASN A 64 13.43 7.94 6.64
CA ASN A 64 12.56 7.18 7.55
C ASN A 64 11.09 7.50 7.24
N PHE A 65 10.29 6.48 6.94
CA PHE A 65 8.87 6.59 6.67
C PHE A 65 8.05 5.91 7.76
N ASN A 66 7.09 6.63 8.35
CA ASN A 66 6.20 6.06 9.36
C ASN A 66 4.94 5.49 8.69
N PHE A 67 4.73 4.18 8.83
CA PHE A 67 3.55 3.49 8.32
C PHE A 67 2.94 2.59 9.39
N ALA A 68 1.63 2.69 9.58
CA ALA A 68 0.86 1.91 10.56
C ALA A 68 1.45 1.92 11.99
N GLY A 69 2.09 3.04 12.37
CA GLY A 69 2.72 3.23 13.69
C GLY A 69 4.16 2.70 13.79
N SER A 70 4.78 2.25 12.70
CA SER A 70 6.16 1.74 12.65
C SER A 70 7.00 2.51 11.63
N ALA A 71 8.28 2.73 11.95
CA ALA A 71 9.23 3.39 11.06
C ALA A 71 9.97 2.36 10.18
N PHE A 72 10.10 2.69 8.89
CA PHE A 72 10.79 1.88 7.88
C PHE A 72 11.76 2.73 7.07
N ASP A 73 12.84 2.12 6.58
CA ASP A 73 13.85 2.73 5.71
C ASP A 73 13.98 2.03 4.34
N SER A 74 13.21 0.95 4.13
CA SER A 74 13.06 0.22 2.87
C SER A 74 11.60 -0.07 2.58
N VAL A 75 11.29 -0.36 1.31
CA VAL A 75 9.98 -0.84 0.86
C VAL A 75 10.16 -1.96 -0.15
N LYS A 76 9.27 -2.95 -0.09
CA LYS A 76 9.18 -4.04 -1.05
C LYS A 76 8.11 -3.70 -2.08
N ILE A 77 8.50 -3.70 -3.34
CA ILE A 77 7.64 -3.51 -4.50
C ILE A 77 7.27 -4.89 -5.01
N ASN A 78 6.00 -5.26 -4.91
CA ASN A 78 5.48 -6.45 -5.55
C ASN A 78 4.97 -6.10 -6.94
N THR A 79 5.27 -6.94 -7.92
CA THR A 79 4.91 -6.67 -9.31
C THR A 79 3.40 -6.64 -9.55
N ASN A 80 2.60 -7.16 -8.62
CA ASN A 80 1.13 -7.11 -8.66
C ASN A 80 0.55 -5.79 -8.15
N GLY A 81 1.32 -4.70 -8.24
CA GLY A 81 0.83 -3.37 -7.91
C GLY A 81 0.75 -3.04 -6.42
N THR A 82 1.29 -3.89 -5.55
CA THR A 82 1.29 -3.64 -4.10
C THR A 82 2.69 -3.28 -3.62
N LEU A 83 2.72 -2.45 -2.57
CA LEU A 83 3.93 -2.20 -1.81
C LEU A 83 3.79 -2.85 -0.43
N SER A 84 4.89 -3.22 0.20
CA SER A 84 4.88 -3.73 1.56
C SER A 84 6.10 -3.31 2.37
N PHE A 85 5.92 -3.26 3.69
CA PHE A 85 6.98 -2.95 4.64
C PHE A 85 7.23 -4.10 5.61
N GLY A 86 8.45 -4.13 6.15
CA GLY A 86 8.88 -5.12 7.12
C GLY A 86 9.09 -6.52 6.56
N ASN A 87 9.15 -7.50 7.46
CA ASN A 87 9.33 -8.90 7.12
C ASN A 87 7.98 -9.56 6.82
N ASN A 88 7.98 -10.62 6.00
CA ASN A 88 6.80 -11.45 5.70
C ASN A 88 5.55 -10.67 5.24
N HIS A 89 5.70 -9.55 4.54
CA HIS A 89 4.58 -8.72 4.08
C HIS A 89 3.64 -8.32 5.23
N GLN A 90 4.20 -7.97 6.40
CA GLN A 90 3.42 -7.61 7.58
C GLN A 90 2.60 -6.32 7.45
N TYR A 91 2.89 -5.50 6.45
CA TYR A 91 2.27 -4.20 6.24
C TYR A 91 2.17 -3.99 4.74
N ASN A 92 0.98 -3.86 4.18
CA ASN A 92 0.80 -3.76 2.74
C ASN A 92 0.00 -2.53 2.34
N PHE A 93 0.02 -2.27 1.05
CA PHE A 93 -0.89 -1.38 0.36
C PHE A 93 -1.70 -2.20 -0.62
N ALA A 94 -3.01 -1.94 -0.69
CA ALA A 94 -3.83 -2.46 -1.78
C ALA A 94 -4.03 -1.34 -2.81
N ALA A 95 -3.37 -1.46 -3.96
CA ALA A 95 -3.90 -0.95 -5.23
C ALA A 95 -4.30 -2.17 -6.06
N LEU A 96 -5.29 -2.90 -5.57
CA LEU A 96 -5.64 -4.20 -6.13
C LEU A 96 -6.84 -4.04 -7.08
N PHE A 97 -6.63 -4.51 -8.29
CA PHE A 97 -7.66 -4.72 -9.28
C PHE A 97 -8.17 -6.16 -9.09
N LYS A 98 -9.45 -6.43 -9.33
CA LYS A 98 -10.02 -7.79 -9.19
C LYS A 98 -9.40 -8.84 -10.13
N ASN A 99 -8.56 -8.42 -11.05
CA ASN A 99 -7.91 -9.25 -12.06
C ASN A 99 -6.42 -9.41 -11.71
N PHE A 100 -5.83 -10.53 -12.12
CA PHE A 100 -4.41 -10.76 -11.95
C PHE A 100 -3.61 -9.73 -12.75
N ILE A 101 -2.65 -9.11 -12.06
CA ILE A 101 -1.65 -8.24 -12.66
C ILE A 101 -0.47 -9.13 -13.04
N ALA A 102 -0.06 -9.09 -14.30
CA ALA A 102 1.12 -9.80 -14.79
C ALA A 102 1.74 -9.03 -15.96
N ASP A 103 2.96 -9.34 -16.35
CA ASP A 103 3.51 -8.94 -17.67
C ASP A 103 3.55 -10.19 -18.57
N ALA A 104 2.46 -10.48 -19.29
CA ALA A 104 2.25 -11.78 -19.92
C ALA A 104 2.42 -11.81 -21.45
N THR A 105 3.17 -10.89 -22.07
CA THR A 105 3.37 -10.96 -23.52
C THR A 105 4.84 -11.05 -23.96
N ALA A 106 5.11 -11.95 -24.90
CA ALA A 106 6.37 -12.02 -25.63
C ALA A 106 6.53 -10.87 -26.64
N GLU A 107 5.52 -10.00 -26.77
CA GLU A 107 5.55 -8.83 -27.64
C GLU A 107 6.22 -7.67 -26.92
N ARG A 108 7.54 -7.54 -27.15
CA ARG A 108 8.41 -6.51 -26.56
C ARG A 108 7.99 -5.05 -26.82
N SER A 109 6.87 -4.78 -27.50
CA SER A 109 6.34 -3.44 -27.77
C SER A 109 5.31 -2.94 -26.75
N LEU A 110 4.85 -3.79 -25.82
CA LEU A 110 3.86 -3.47 -24.77
C LEU A 110 4.42 -3.69 -23.36
N LEU A 111 5.67 -3.27 -23.16
CA LEU A 111 6.41 -3.53 -21.94
C LEU A 111 5.73 -2.87 -20.73
N SER A 112 5.68 -3.58 -19.60
CA SER A 112 5.11 -3.12 -18.33
C SER A 112 6.22 -2.73 -17.33
N PRO A 113 7.04 -1.69 -17.57
CA PRO A 113 8.15 -1.40 -16.68
C PRO A 113 7.65 -0.90 -15.32
N ILE A 114 8.35 -1.34 -14.28
CA ILE A 114 8.20 -0.79 -12.93
C ILE A 114 9.47 0.00 -12.62
N SER A 115 9.31 1.26 -12.28
CA SER A 115 10.44 2.16 -12.03
C SER A 115 10.16 3.07 -10.84
N TYR A 116 11.19 3.71 -10.30
CA TYR A 116 11.03 4.67 -9.22
C TYR A 116 11.93 5.89 -9.38
N GLN A 117 11.50 6.98 -8.76
CA GLN A 117 12.24 8.24 -8.69
C GLN A 117 12.16 8.79 -7.27
N ARG A 118 13.24 9.40 -6.78
CA ARG A 118 13.19 10.25 -5.58
C ARG A 118 13.32 11.69 -6.01
N THR A 119 12.39 12.53 -5.59
CA THR A 119 12.39 13.97 -5.90
C THR A 119 12.30 14.79 -4.64
N GLY A 120 12.98 15.93 -4.60
CA GLY A 120 13.06 16.80 -3.43
C GLY A 120 14.43 16.79 -2.77
N SER A 121 14.58 17.56 -1.70
CA SER A 121 15.82 17.70 -0.94
C SER A 121 15.51 18.17 0.48
N GLY A 122 16.41 17.88 1.44
CA GLY A 122 16.39 18.51 2.77
C GLY A 122 15.18 18.18 3.65
N GLY A 123 14.72 16.92 3.66
CA GLY A 123 13.58 16.49 4.50
C GLY A 123 12.20 16.60 3.83
N SER A 124 12.18 17.00 2.56
CA SER A 124 10.99 17.03 1.70
C SER A 124 11.19 16.17 0.45
N VAL A 125 11.63 14.93 0.65
CA VAL A 125 11.77 13.94 -0.41
C VAL A 125 10.46 13.16 -0.59
N SER A 126 10.05 12.94 -1.83
CA SER A 126 9.04 11.95 -2.20
C SER A 126 9.70 10.81 -2.94
N LEU A 127 9.50 9.57 -2.47
CA LEU A 127 9.74 8.38 -3.29
C LEU A 127 8.49 8.12 -4.12
N LYS A 128 8.65 8.07 -5.44
CA LYS A 128 7.58 7.83 -6.41
C LYS A 128 7.86 6.52 -7.11
N ILE A 129 6.92 5.59 -7.06
CA ILE A 129 6.98 4.31 -7.77
C ILE A 129 5.95 4.38 -8.90
N GLU A 130 6.37 4.06 -10.12
CA GLU A 130 5.53 4.02 -11.31
C GLU A 130 5.34 2.60 -11.82
N PHE A 131 4.08 2.26 -12.03
CA PHE A 131 3.60 1.06 -12.69
C PHE A 131 3.03 1.49 -14.04
N LYS A 132 3.81 1.28 -15.09
CA LYS A 132 3.46 1.74 -16.44
C LYS A 132 3.01 0.57 -17.30
N ASN A 133 1.93 0.78 -18.06
CA ASN A 133 1.32 -0.20 -18.95
C ASN A 133 1.13 -1.57 -18.29
N VAL A 134 0.74 -1.61 -17.02
CA VAL A 134 0.56 -2.87 -16.32
C VAL A 134 -0.60 -3.63 -16.93
N MET A 135 -0.35 -4.88 -17.30
CA MET A 135 -1.33 -5.74 -17.94
C MET A 135 -2.18 -6.47 -16.90
N LEU A 136 -3.49 -6.36 -17.06
CA LEU A 136 -4.53 -7.13 -16.38
C LEU A 136 -5.01 -8.25 -17.28
N ILE A 137 -5.04 -9.47 -16.74
CA ILE A 137 -5.63 -10.62 -17.41
C ILE A 137 -7.11 -10.70 -17.03
N MET A 138 -7.97 -10.42 -18.00
CA MET A 138 -9.42 -10.46 -17.83
C MET A 138 -9.93 -11.91 -17.81
N ALA A 139 -11.08 -12.16 -17.17
CA ALA A 139 -11.69 -13.50 -17.11
C ALA A 139 -12.01 -14.12 -18.48
N ASN A 140 -12.15 -13.30 -19.53
CA ASN A 140 -12.36 -13.76 -20.92
C ASN A 140 -11.06 -13.99 -21.69
N GLY A 141 -9.90 -13.91 -21.04
CA GLY A 141 -8.57 -14.06 -21.65
C GLY A 141 -8.06 -12.81 -22.37
N ASN A 142 -8.82 -11.71 -22.40
CA ASN A 142 -8.33 -10.46 -22.97
C ASN A 142 -7.34 -9.77 -22.02
N HIS A 143 -6.42 -9.01 -22.60
CA HIS A 143 -5.48 -8.20 -21.85
C HIS A 143 -5.92 -6.74 -21.84
N ARG A 144 -5.76 -6.09 -20.70
CA ARG A 144 -6.02 -4.65 -20.54
C ARG A 144 -4.88 -3.97 -19.83
N TYR A 145 -4.66 -2.71 -20.15
CA TYR A 145 -3.53 -1.96 -19.63
C TYR A 145 -3.99 -0.81 -18.76
N LEU A 146 -3.21 -0.52 -17.72
CA LEU A 146 -3.40 0.66 -16.91
C LEU A 146 -2.07 1.23 -16.42
N ASN A 147 -2.13 2.48 -15.99
CA ASN A 147 -0.99 3.21 -15.45
C ASN A 147 -1.35 3.77 -14.08
N PHE A 148 -0.42 3.69 -13.13
CA PHE A 148 -0.57 4.34 -11.85
C PHE A 148 0.78 4.59 -11.19
N GLN A 149 0.77 5.46 -10.19
CA GLN A 149 1.92 5.71 -9.33
C GLN A 149 1.52 5.60 -7.87
N ILE A 150 2.47 5.19 -7.03
CA ILE A 150 2.37 5.25 -5.57
C ILE A 150 3.48 6.17 -5.07
N TRP A 151 3.12 7.21 -4.33
CA TRP A 151 4.08 8.14 -3.74
C TRP A 151 4.12 7.98 -2.22
N LEU A 152 5.33 7.96 -1.67
CA LEU A 152 5.60 7.99 -0.24
C LEU A 152 6.33 9.30 0.07
N ASN A 153 5.70 10.15 0.89
CA ASN A 153 6.21 11.48 1.21
C ASN A 153 6.94 11.49 2.55
N GLU A 154 8.18 12.00 2.59
CA GLU A 154 9.01 12.04 3.79
C GLU A 154 8.42 12.93 4.89
N THR A 155 7.96 14.13 4.53
CA THR A 155 7.61 15.17 5.51
C THR A 155 6.37 14.86 6.33
N ASP A 156 5.32 14.32 5.70
CA ASP A 156 4.03 14.06 6.35
C ASP A 156 3.69 12.57 6.43
N HIS A 157 4.61 11.70 5.99
CA HIS A 157 4.43 10.25 5.93
C HIS A 157 3.17 9.81 5.17
N SER A 158 2.68 10.68 4.27
CA SER A 158 1.50 10.38 3.49
C SER A 158 1.80 9.41 2.36
N VAL A 159 0.75 8.70 1.96
CA VAL A 159 0.75 7.75 0.85
C VAL A 159 -0.20 8.30 -0.19
N GLU A 160 0.25 8.44 -1.43
CA GLU A 160 -0.61 8.86 -2.53
C GLU A 160 -0.73 7.77 -3.58
N PHE A 161 -1.95 7.45 -3.97
CA PHE A 161 -2.24 6.67 -5.17
C PHE A 161 -2.65 7.66 -6.26
N ARG A 162 -1.91 7.66 -7.37
CA ARG A 162 -2.15 8.55 -8.51
C ARG A 162 -2.50 7.73 -9.72
N MET A 163 -3.72 7.92 -10.21
CA MET A 163 -4.31 7.09 -11.25
C MET A 163 -3.99 7.70 -12.61
N GLY A 164 -3.45 6.90 -13.52
CA GLY A 164 -3.18 7.28 -14.89
C GLY A 164 -4.22 6.73 -15.86
N ASP A 165 -3.89 6.79 -17.13
CA ASP A 165 -4.76 6.26 -18.18
C ASP A 165 -4.88 4.75 -18.08
N ALA A 166 -6.08 4.24 -18.35
CA ALA A 166 -6.44 2.84 -18.40
C ALA A 166 -7.31 2.58 -19.63
N ASP A 167 -7.32 1.34 -20.10
CA ASP A 167 -8.23 0.93 -21.18
C ASP A 167 -9.70 1.21 -20.80
N SER A 168 -10.49 1.70 -21.75
CA SER A 168 -11.81 2.27 -21.49
C SER A 168 -12.81 1.30 -20.84
N ASP A 169 -12.67 0.01 -21.08
CA ASP A 169 -13.53 -1.03 -20.53
C ASP A 169 -13.07 -1.55 -19.15
N LEU A 170 -11.94 -1.06 -18.63
CA LEU A 170 -11.59 -1.19 -17.22
C LEU A 170 -12.36 -0.20 -16.34
N ILE A 171 -12.80 0.93 -16.90
CA ILE A 171 -13.33 2.05 -16.11
C ILE A 171 -14.53 1.63 -15.26
N ALA A 172 -15.39 0.75 -15.77
CA ALA A 172 -16.59 0.29 -15.04
C ALA A 172 -16.33 -0.79 -13.99
N GLN A 173 -15.09 -1.24 -13.79
CA GLN A 173 -14.77 -2.34 -12.87
C GLN A 173 -14.48 -1.85 -11.47
N ALA A 174 -15.08 -2.52 -10.48
CA ALA A 174 -14.77 -2.29 -9.08
C ALA A 174 -13.28 -2.56 -8.79
N CYS A 175 -12.69 -1.75 -7.91
CA CYS A 175 -11.31 -1.90 -7.49
C CYS A 175 -11.14 -1.72 -5.99
N LEU A 176 -10.14 -2.40 -5.44
CA LEU A 176 -9.75 -2.34 -4.05
C LEU A 176 -8.62 -1.33 -3.90
N LEU A 177 -8.86 -0.24 -3.19
CA LEU A 177 -7.87 0.82 -2.99
C LEU A 177 -7.79 1.21 -1.52
N GLY A 178 -6.57 1.19 -0.97
CA GLY A 178 -6.28 1.72 0.36
C GLY A 178 -5.09 1.05 1.05
N LEU A 179 -5.08 1.20 2.37
CA LEU A 179 -4.01 0.71 3.25
C LEU A 179 -4.50 -0.55 3.95
N ILE A 180 -3.75 -1.65 3.88
CA ILE A 180 -4.21 -2.93 4.43
C ILE A 180 -3.04 -3.75 4.90
N ASN A 181 -3.16 -4.39 6.05
CA ASN A 181 -2.30 -5.51 6.32
C ASN A 181 -2.89 -6.77 5.71
N MET A 182 -2.29 -7.29 4.65
CA MET A 182 -2.50 -8.66 4.20
C MET A 182 -1.37 -9.54 4.75
N ASN A 183 -1.56 -10.10 5.94
CA ASN A 183 -0.64 -11.11 6.43
C ASN A 183 -1.03 -12.46 5.78
N ASN A 184 -0.27 -12.88 4.77
CA ASN A 184 -0.52 -14.07 3.93
C ASN A 184 -0.55 -15.41 4.70
N ILE A 185 -0.31 -15.40 6.01
CA ILE A 185 -0.30 -16.60 6.85
C ILE A 185 -1.68 -16.87 7.46
N THR A 186 -2.58 -15.87 7.51
CA THR A 186 -3.80 -15.98 8.31
C THR A 186 -5.05 -15.30 7.75
N ASP A 187 -5.05 -14.82 6.49
CA ASP A 187 -6.19 -14.14 5.85
C ASP A 187 -6.70 -12.88 6.60
N PHE A 188 -5.90 -12.30 7.48
CA PHE A 188 -6.34 -11.18 8.31
C PHE A 188 -6.07 -9.85 7.61
N SER A 189 -7.14 -9.08 7.40
CA SER A 189 -7.11 -7.71 6.87
C SER A 189 -7.49 -6.72 7.97
N VAL A 190 -6.52 -6.11 8.66
CA VAL A 190 -6.78 -4.83 9.33
C VAL A 190 -6.36 -3.74 8.37
N GLY A 191 -7.22 -2.76 8.12
CA GLY A 191 -6.89 -1.72 7.15
C GLY A 191 -7.83 -0.54 7.16
N TYR A 192 -7.52 0.40 6.28
CA TYR A 192 -8.33 1.55 5.91
C TYR A 192 -8.46 1.57 4.39
N LEU A 193 -9.64 1.17 3.91
CA LEU A 193 -9.94 1.01 2.49
C LEU A 193 -10.98 2.03 2.04
N LEU A 194 -10.99 2.36 0.75
CA LEU A 194 -12.00 3.22 0.16
C LEU A 194 -13.17 2.42 -0.38
N GLN A 195 -14.37 2.98 -0.30
CA GLN A 195 -15.58 2.38 -0.83
C GLN A 195 -16.54 3.39 -1.46
N GLY A 196 -17.34 2.91 -2.43
CA GLY A 196 -18.34 3.71 -3.12
C GLY A 196 -17.80 4.39 -4.37
N ASP A 197 -18.31 5.59 -4.68
CA ASP A 197 -17.96 6.35 -5.87
C ASP A 197 -16.48 6.79 -5.85
N PRO A 198 -15.65 6.43 -6.85
CA PRO A 198 -14.25 6.87 -6.91
C PRO A 198 -14.06 8.40 -6.88
N ALA A 199 -15.01 9.19 -7.39
CA ALA A 199 -14.89 10.64 -7.38
C ALA A 199 -15.07 11.24 -5.97
N SER A 200 -15.77 10.52 -5.08
CA SER A 200 -16.07 10.95 -3.71
C SER A 200 -16.29 9.74 -2.80
N PRO A 201 -15.26 8.91 -2.55
CA PRO A 201 -15.42 7.70 -1.79
C PRO A 201 -15.56 7.99 -0.31
N SER A 202 -16.05 7.00 0.42
CA SER A 202 -15.95 6.97 1.88
C SER A 202 -14.80 6.06 2.30
N GLY A 203 -14.16 6.37 3.42
CA GLY A 203 -13.15 5.50 4.02
C GLY A 203 -13.79 4.56 5.02
N ALA A 204 -13.41 3.29 5.00
CA ALA A 204 -13.88 2.28 5.93
C ALA A 204 -12.70 1.61 6.64
N MET A 205 -12.82 1.51 7.96
CA MET A 205 -11.97 0.62 8.74
C MET A 205 -12.38 -0.81 8.48
N VAL A 206 -11.44 -1.63 8.00
CA VAL A 206 -11.63 -3.07 7.85
C VAL A 206 -11.04 -3.73 9.10
N PRO A 207 -11.85 -4.36 9.97
CA PRO A 207 -11.35 -5.09 11.12
C PRO A 207 -10.77 -6.44 10.70
N ALA A 208 -9.98 -7.05 11.57
CA ALA A 208 -9.53 -8.43 11.37
C ALA A 208 -10.75 -9.35 11.15
N LEU A 209 -10.70 -10.21 10.12
CA LEU A 209 -11.81 -11.06 9.67
C LEU A 209 -13.04 -10.30 9.13
N GLY A 210 -12.91 -9.00 8.86
CA GLY A 210 -13.93 -8.20 8.20
C GLY A 210 -13.97 -8.41 6.69
N ASN A 211 -15.11 -8.12 6.08
CA ASN A 211 -15.21 -8.05 4.62
C ASN A 211 -14.40 -6.84 4.12
N VAL A 212 -13.61 -7.06 3.06
CA VAL A 212 -13.01 -5.95 2.32
C VAL A 212 -14.10 -5.11 1.65
N VAL A 213 -13.84 -3.81 1.50
CA VAL A 213 -14.72 -2.87 0.82
C VAL A 213 -14.05 -2.34 -0.43
N GLU A 214 -14.83 -1.88 -1.41
CA GLU A 214 -14.33 -1.58 -2.75
C GLU A 214 -14.94 -0.30 -3.29
N LEU A 215 -14.19 0.36 -4.16
CA LEU A 215 -14.72 1.37 -5.06
C LEU A 215 -15.60 0.71 -6.13
N THR A 216 -16.66 1.38 -6.55
CA THR A 216 -17.64 0.83 -7.51
C THR A 216 -17.12 0.75 -8.94
N SER A 217 -16.05 1.48 -9.24
CA SER A 217 -15.45 1.61 -10.56
C SER A 217 -13.97 1.98 -10.43
N LEU A 218 -13.24 2.00 -11.54
CA LEU A 218 -11.88 2.50 -11.52
C LEU A 218 -11.91 4.03 -11.41
N PRO A 219 -11.02 4.66 -10.63
CA PRO A 219 -10.89 6.10 -10.65
C PRO A 219 -10.46 6.61 -12.02
N ALA A 220 -10.90 7.81 -12.38
CA ALA A 220 -10.51 8.45 -13.63
C ALA A 220 -9.00 8.77 -13.63
N SER A 221 -8.43 8.87 -14.84
CA SER A 221 -7.07 9.37 -15.01
C SER A 221 -6.94 10.76 -14.39
N GLY A 222 -5.86 10.96 -13.65
CA GLY A 222 -5.58 12.16 -12.86
C GLY A 222 -6.22 12.18 -11.46
N THR A 223 -6.99 11.17 -11.06
CA THR A 223 -7.45 11.06 -9.66
C THR A 223 -6.28 10.75 -8.73
N ILE A 224 -6.21 11.46 -7.61
CA ILE A 224 -5.21 11.29 -6.56
C ILE A 224 -5.93 11.01 -5.24
N TYR A 225 -5.63 9.86 -4.61
CA TYR A 225 -6.03 9.57 -3.24
C TYR A 225 -4.82 9.74 -2.33
N LYS A 226 -4.91 10.71 -1.40
CA LYS A 226 -3.86 10.95 -0.41
C LYS A 226 -4.33 10.46 0.95
N PHE A 227 -3.58 9.53 1.55
CA PHE A 227 -3.79 8.99 2.89
C PHE A 227 -2.81 9.62 3.88
N THR A 228 -3.32 10.10 5.01
CA THR A 228 -2.51 10.73 6.06
C THR A 228 -2.87 10.10 7.40
N SER A 229 -1.87 9.80 8.24
CA SER A 229 -2.13 9.32 9.61
C SER A 229 -2.83 10.42 10.41
N ASN A 230 -3.83 10.04 11.20
CA ASN A 230 -4.49 10.95 12.15
C ASN A 230 -3.73 11.01 13.49
#